data_AF-A0A1H8WE33-F1
#
_entry.id   AF-A0A1H8WE33-F1
#
_cell.length_a   1.000
_cell.length_b   1.000
_cell.length_c   1.000
_cell.angle_alpha   90.00
_cell.angle_beta   90.00
_cell.angle_gamma   90.00
#
_symmetry.space_group_name_H-M   'P 1'
#
loop_
_entity.id
_entity.type
_entity.pdbx_description
1 polymer ?
#
loop_
_entity_poly.entity_id
_entity_poly.type
_entity_poly.pdbx_seq_one_letter_code
_entity_poly.pdbx_strand_id
1 'polypeptide(L)'
;MSARSPSLILRATLGFALVALLAVGGAGLFLYHSLERTVLERADYALLGRLAHFRSLLSADLSLETLGRSPQLFANMLGNEQDVFLIGAPGAKPVIASNPLNIALPDLAVVPQTRRPTPADIREGTLADGTRWRAARVAVNTPEGPVELTAAHVLRNEDTTLADFRLGLLGAVTLAFLATAGLGYLLLRRGLAPLRRIARHAGGITPTRLAAPLELADAPRELQPLVENYNAMLARLADGYGRLVQFSADLAHEIRTPINALMGHTEVALRQVRSSEEYQTLLASNLEELERISRLVESILFLARADDAQAVLTPQPLRLDEELARIADYFEGPADERGLRLVVAGGGEVIADPLLLRRALSNLVANAIRYADPDGEIQLQADGGRIRVSNAGPALAPEHLRRLFDRFYRADPSRHQPHDSNGLGLAIVAAIMRLHGGRAEVEQDARGIHFSLVFPTPAA
;
A
#
# COMPACT_ATOMS: atom_id res chain seq x y z
N MET A 1 -15.05 14.59 -19.99
CA MET A 1 -13.74 13.94 -20.23
C MET A 1 -12.92 14.03 -18.96
N SER A 2 -12.81 12.94 -18.20
CA SER A 2 -12.03 12.89 -16.95
C SER A 2 -10.56 13.09 -17.28
N ALA A 3 -9.96 14.18 -16.78
CA ALA A 3 -8.54 14.46 -16.92
C ALA A 3 -7.77 13.35 -16.22
N ARG A 4 -7.17 12.44 -16.99
CA ARG A 4 -6.33 11.37 -16.45
C ARG A 4 -5.22 12.00 -15.62
N SER A 5 -5.21 11.68 -14.34
CA SER A 5 -4.19 12.14 -13.40
C SER A 5 -2.81 11.79 -13.96
N PRO A 6 -1.85 12.75 -14.01
CA PRO A 6 -0.53 12.47 -14.55
C PRO A 6 0.14 11.34 -13.76
N SER A 7 0.85 10.46 -14.49
CA SER A 7 1.54 9.28 -13.93
C SER A 7 2.37 9.62 -12.70
N LEU A 8 2.25 8.81 -11.64
CA LEU A 8 3.03 8.96 -10.40
C LEU A 8 4.55 9.01 -10.69
N ILE A 9 5.01 8.23 -11.66
CA ILE A 9 6.41 8.21 -12.10
C ILE A 9 6.82 9.58 -12.63
N LEU A 10 6.00 10.19 -13.48
CA LEU A 10 6.29 11.49 -14.08
C LEU A 10 6.34 12.58 -13.00
N ARG A 11 5.36 12.58 -12.09
CA ARG A 11 5.31 13.55 -10.98
C ARG A 11 6.51 13.44 -10.05
N ALA A 12 6.85 12.23 -9.61
CA ALA A 12 7.99 12.01 -8.73
C ALA A 12 9.31 12.36 -9.41
N THR A 13 9.49 11.96 -10.68
CA THR A 13 10.68 12.30 -11.47
C THR A 13 10.86 13.81 -11.63
N LEU A 14 9.79 14.51 -12.03
CA LEU A 14 9.82 15.98 -12.15
C LEU A 14 10.07 16.65 -10.80
N GLY A 15 9.50 16.12 -9.71
CA GLY A 15 9.76 16.60 -8.35
C GLY A 15 11.24 16.49 -7.96
N PHE A 16 11.85 15.31 -8.15
CA PHE A 16 13.28 15.13 -7.87
C PHE A 16 14.17 15.98 -8.77
N ALA A 17 13.84 16.08 -10.06
CA ALA A 17 14.57 16.92 -10.99
C ALA A 17 14.47 18.41 -10.61
N LEU A 18 13.31 18.87 -10.13
CA LEU A 18 13.13 20.23 -9.63
C LEU A 18 13.95 20.49 -8.36
N VAL A 19 13.98 19.55 -7.42
CA VAL A 19 14.82 19.68 -6.21
C VAL A 19 16.29 19.77 -6.59
N ALA A 20 16.76 18.92 -7.51
CA ALA A 20 18.13 18.98 -8.02
C ALA A 20 18.43 20.31 -8.74
N LEU A 21 17.48 20.81 -9.54
CA LEU A 21 17.60 22.11 -10.20
C LEU A 21 17.75 23.25 -9.20
N LEU A 22 16.92 23.27 -8.15
CA LEU A 22 16.98 24.31 -7.12
C LEU A 22 18.27 24.22 -6.29
N ALA A 23 18.73 23.02 -5.96
CA ALA A 23 19.96 22.82 -5.21
C ALA A 23 21.21 23.22 -6.02
N VAL A 24 21.37 22.68 -7.23
CA VAL A 24 22.52 22.97 -8.11
C VAL A 24 22.48 24.41 -8.61
N GLY A 25 21.29 24.89 -9.02
CA GLY A 25 21.08 26.27 -9.45
C GLY A 25 21.33 27.26 -8.31
N GLY A 26 20.84 26.98 -7.10
CA GLY A 26 21.07 27.80 -5.91
C GLY A 26 22.54 27.88 -5.52
N ALA A 27 23.23 26.73 -5.45
CA ALA A 27 24.67 26.69 -5.20
C ALA A 27 25.46 27.42 -6.29
N GLY A 28 25.07 27.24 -7.56
CA GLY A 28 25.68 27.92 -8.69
C GLY A 28 25.50 29.44 -8.67
N LEU A 29 24.31 29.92 -8.36
CA LEU A 29 24.03 31.35 -8.18
C LEU A 29 24.83 31.93 -7.03
N PHE A 30 24.93 31.22 -5.90
CA PHE A 30 25.77 31.63 -4.77
C PHE A 30 27.24 31.75 -5.18
N LEU A 31 27.78 30.74 -5.87
CA LEU A 31 29.16 30.75 -6.36
C LEU A 31 29.40 31.89 -7.37
N TYR A 32 28.46 32.13 -8.28
CA TYR A 32 28.53 33.24 -9.23
C TYR A 32 28.63 34.59 -8.51
N HIS A 33 27.72 34.88 -7.58
CA HIS A 33 27.74 36.15 -6.83
C HIS A 33 28.97 36.29 -5.93
N SER A 34 29.45 35.18 -5.35
CA SER A 34 30.68 35.16 -4.56
C SER A 34 31.91 35.47 -5.44
N LEU A 35 31.97 34.89 -6.64
CA LEU A 35 33.06 35.13 -7.59
C LEU A 35 33.03 36.58 -8.07
N GLU A 36 31.86 37.08 -8.48
CA GLU A 36 31.67 38.46 -8.89
C GLU A 36 32.11 39.44 -7.80
N ARG A 37 31.67 39.25 -6.55
CA ARG A 37 32.11 40.08 -5.42
C ARG A 37 33.62 40.03 -5.24
N THR A 38 34.22 38.84 -5.30
CA THR A 38 35.68 38.67 -5.13
C THR A 38 36.46 39.38 -6.25
N VAL A 39 35.98 39.29 -7.50
CA VAL A 39 36.60 39.95 -8.66
C VAL A 39 36.52 41.47 -8.50
N LEU A 40 35.34 41.99 -8.13
CA LEU A 40 35.13 43.41 -7.89
C LEU A 40 35.99 43.96 -6.74
N GLU A 41 36.07 43.24 -5.61
CA GLU A 41 36.91 43.62 -4.47
C GLU A 41 38.39 43.64 -4.85
N ARG A 42 38.87 42.64 -5.60
CA ARG A 42 40.26 42.61 -6.10
C ARG A 42 40.56 43.79 -7.01
N ALA A 43 39.64 44.12 -7.92
CA ALA A 43 39.76 45.29 -8.80
C ALA A 43 39.84 46.60 -7.98
N ASP A 44 39.00 46.75 -6.96
CA ASP A 44 38.99 47.91 -6.06
C ASP A 44 40.31 48.07 -5.31
N TYR A 45 40.79 47.00 -4.68
CA TYR A 45 42.05 47.04 -3.94
C TYR A 45 43.25 47.27 -4.84
N ALA A 46 43.27 46.69 -6.05
CA ALA A 46 44.31 46.96 -7.03
C ALA A 46 44.32 48.43 -7.47
N LEU A 47 43.14 49.00 -7.75
CA LEU A 47 42.97 50.40 -8.13
C LEU A 47 43.43 51.35 -7.02
N LEU A 48 42.96 51.15 -5.78
CA LEU A 48 43.32 51.97 -4.62
C LEU A 48 44.79 51.82 -4.25
N GLY A 49 45.32 50.61 -4.29
CA GLY A 49 46.74 50.33 -4.03
C GLY A 49 47.64 51.05 -5.03
N ARG A 50 47.27 51.04 -6.31
CA ARG A 50 47.98 51.80 -7.36
C ARG A 50 47.91 53.31 -7.11
N LEU A 51 46.72 53.85 -6.81
CA LEU A 51 46.57 55.27 -6.46
C LEU A 51 47.42 55.67 -5.26
N ALA A 52 47.44 54.85 -4.20
CA ALA A 52 48.24 55.10 -3.00
C ALA A 52 49.76 55.05 -3.30
N HIS A 53 50.19 54.08 -4.11
CA HIS A 53 51.59 53.94 -4.52
C HIS A 53 52.07 55.16 -5.30
N PHE A 54 51.35 55.56 -6.35
CA PHE A 54 51.74 56.73 -7.16
C PHE A 54 51.61 58.04 -6.41
N ARG A 55 50.61 58.18 -5.53
CA ARG A 55 50.52 59.33 -4.62
C ARG A 55 51.74 59.44 -3.70
N SER A 56 52.28 58.32 -3.22
CA SER A 56 53.51 58.30 -2.44
C SER A 56 54.73 58.69 -3.27
N LEU A 57 54.86 58.16 -4.50
CA LEU A 57 55.98 58.48 -5.40
C LEU A 57 56.00 59.96 -5.79
N LEU A 58 54.85 60.53 -6.14
CA LEU A 58 54.71 61.94 -6.50
C LEU A 58 54.98 62.90 -5.32
N SER A 59 54.76 62.44 -4.08
CA SER A 59 55.08 63.22 -2.88
C SER A 59 56.56 63.18 -2.47
N ALA A 60 57.35 62.26 -3.01
CA ALA A 60 58.73 61.97 -2.58
C ALA A 60 59.81 62.38 -3.61
N ASP A 61 59.65 63.57 -4.23
CA ASP A 61 60.57 64.19 -5.20
C ASP A 61 60.52 63.72 -6.66
N LEU A 62 59.38 63.18 -7.12
CA LEU A 62 59.17 62.95 -8.55
C LEU A 62 58.63 64.23 -9.24
N SER A 63 59.43 64.86 -10.09
CA SER A 63 59.09 66.13 -10.78
C SER A 63 58.16 65.90 -11.99
N LEU A 64 57.14 66.75 -12.19
CA LEU A 64 56.19 66.65 -13.34
C LEU A 64 56.92 66.89 -14.67
N GLU A 65 58.03 67.64 -14.63
CA GLU A 65 58.89 67.87 -15.79
C GLU A 65 59.61 66.58 -16.25
N THR A 66 60.05 65.73 -15.31
CA THR A 66 60.71 64.45 -15.60
C THR A 66 59.71 63.43 -16.15
N LEU A 67 58.50 63.47 -15.59
CA LEU A 67 57.34 62.69 -16.03
C LEU A 67 56.90 63.02 -17.47
N GLY A 68 56.92 64.30 -17.85
CA GLY A 68 56.56 64.76 -19.20
C GLY A 68 57.57 64.38 -20.29
N ARG A 69 58.83 64.12 -19.94
CA ARG A 69 59.91 63.76 -20.90
C ARG A 69 59.90 62.28 -21.31
N SER A 70 59.21 61.40 -20.58
CA SER A 70 59.12 59.97 -20.91
C SER A 70 57.76 59.36 -20.56
N PRO A 71 56.67 59.83 -21.18
CA PRO A 71 55.31 59.36 -20.91
C PRO A 71 55.12 57.85 -21.18
N GLN A 72 55.90 57.28 -22.12
CA GLN A 72 55.86 55.86 -22.44
C GLN A 72 56.44 54.96 -21.34
N LEU A 73 57.45 55.43 -20.59
CA LEU A 73 58.02 54.66 -19.47
C LEU A 73 57.00 54.52 -18.33
N PHE A 74 56.26 55.59 -18.04
CA PHE A 74 55.18 55.56 -17.06
C PHE A 74 53.98 54.72 -17.54
N ALA A 75 53.59 54.84 -18.82
CA ALA A 75 52.55 53.98 -19.40
C ALA A 75 52.91 52.49 -19.31
N ASN A 76 54.18 52.13 -19.53
CA ASN A 76 54.65 50.75 -19.40
C ASN A 76 54.76 50.26 -17.94
N MET A 77 55.13 51.15 -17.00
CA MET A 77 55.11 50.86 -15.56
C MET A 77 53.69 50.73 -14.98
N LEU A 78 52.70 51.36 -15.61
CA LEU A 78 51.27 51.24 -15.28
C LEU A 78 50.67 49.89 -15.70
N GLY A 79 51.40 49.10 -16.49
CA GLY A 79 51.26 47.64 -16.58
C GLY A 79 49.98 47.12 -17.20
N ASN A 80 49.18 47.93 -17.91
CA ASN A 80 47.92 47.42 -18.48
C ASN A 80 47.38 48.26 -19.64
N GLU A 81 46.86 47.59 -20.67
CA GLU A 81 46.21 48.22 -21.84
C GLU A 81 44.78 48.71 -21.55
N GLN A 82 44.23 48.42 -20.36
CA GLN A 82 42.82 48.68 -20.01
C GLN A 82 42.65 49.70 -18.87
N ASP A 83 43.76 50.18 -18.31
CA ASP A 83 43.75 51.11 -17.19
C ASP A 83 43.89 52.56 -17.67
N VAL A 84 43.09 53.44 -17.09
CA VAL A 84 43.16 54.88 -17.33
C VAL A 84 43.88 55.53 -16.18
N PHE A 85 44.82 56.39 -16.49
CA PHE A 85 45.61 57.11 -15.52
C PHE A 85 45.82 58.55 -16.00
N LEU A 86 45.24 59.51 -15.30
CA LEU A 86 45.30 60.93 -15.63
C LEU A 86 45.94 61.69 -14.47
N ILE A 87 46.99 62.46 -14.76
CA ILE A 87 47.64 63.37 -13.81
C ILE A 87 47.54 64.79 -14.36
N GLY A 88 47.04 65.74 -13.57
CA GLY A 88 46.98 67.15 -13.97
C GLY A 88 46.80 68.08 -12.79
N ALA A 89 47.02 69.38 -13.01
CA ALA A 89 46.64 70.39 -12.02
C ALA A 89 45.10 70.45 -11.88
N PRO A 90 44.56 70.83 -10.72
CA PRO A 90 43.12 70.95 -10.50
C PRO A 90 42.44 71.79 -11.59
N GLY A 91 41.45 71.22 -12.28
CA GLY A 91 40.69 71.91 -13.35
C GLY A 91 41.45 72.16 -14.65
N ALA A 92 42.71 71.74 -14.79
CA ALA A 92 43.50 71.86 -16.01
C ALA A 92 43.47 70.58 -16.85
N LYS A 93 43.89 70.67 -18.13
CA LYS A 93 44.09 69.48 -18.97
C LYS A 93 45.19 68.59 -18.33
N PRO A 94 45.02 67.26 -18.33
CA PRO A 94 46.00 66.36 -17.73
C PRO A 94 47.34 66.48 -18.47
N VAL A 95 48.41 66.62 -17.69
CA VAL A 95 49.81 66.66 -18.15
C VAL A 95 50.25 65.26 -18.60
N ILE A 96 49.75 64.22 -17.93
CA ILE A 96 49.93 62.82 -18.33
C ILE A 96 48.55 62.20 -18.48
N ALA A 97 48.26 61.70 -19.67
CA ALA A 97 47.02 61.01 -19.96
C ALA A 97 47.33 59.64 -20.59
N SER A 98 47.34 58.59 -19.76
CA SER A 98 47.21 57.23 -20.26
C SER A 98 45.72 56.89 -20.30
N ASN A 99 45.12 56.94 -21.48
CA ASN A 99 43.71 56.56 -21.68
C ASN A 99 43.59 55.74 -22.97
N PRO A 100 44.10 54.50 -22.99
CA PRO A 100 44.17 53.66 -24.19
C PRO A 100 42.79 53.39 -24.81
N LEU A 101 41.76 53.34 -23.98
CA LEU A 101 40.37 53.09 -24.38
C LEU A 101 39.58 54.37 -24.70
N ASN A 102 40.21 55.55 -24.62
CA ASN A 102 39.62 56.86 -24.84
C ASN A 102 38.26 57.07 -24.14
N ILE A 103 38.14 56.59 -22.90
CA ILE A 103 36.89 56.68 -22.14
C ILE A 103 36.75 58.07 -21.52
N ALA A 104 35.53 58.61 -21.54
CA ALA A 104 35.20 59.84 -20.82
C ALA A 104 34.77 59.47 -19.40
N LEU A 105 35.62 59.77 -18.41
CA LEU A 105 35.27 59.59 -17.01
C LEU A 105 34.37 60.76 -16.55
N PRO A 106 33.32 60.50 -15.74
CA PRO A 106 32.54 61.56 -15.12
C PRO A 106 33.40 62.37 -14.15
N ASP A 107 32.88 63.51 -13.68
CA ASP A 107 33.58 64.25 -12.65
C ASP A 107 33.59 63.47 -11.33
N LEU A 108 34.78 63.18 -10.81
CA LEU A 108 34.99 62.33 -9.64
C LEU A 108 35.33 63.19 -8.44
N ALA A 109 34.71 62.88 -7.29
CA ALA A 109 35.04 63.51 -6.03
C ALA A 109 36.52 63.28 -5.68
N VAL A 110 37.23 64.36 -5.37
CA VAL A 110 38.67 64.33 -5.09
C VAL A 110 38.90 63.95 -3.63
N VAL A 111 39.63 62.85 -3.40
CA VAL A 111 40.05 62.46 -2.04
C VAL A 111 41.28 63.29 -1.61
N PRO A 112 41.24 64.00 -0.47
CA PRO A 112 42.31 64.92 -0.08
C PRO A 112 43.62 64.24 0.37
N GLN A 113 44.72 65.00 0.29
CA GLN A 113 46.05 64.84 0.96
C GLN A 113 46.04 64.06 2.28
N THR A 114 45.11 64.42 3.15
CA THR A 114 45.12 64.02 4.56
C THR A 114 44.40 62.70 4.82
N ARG A 115 43.69 62.15 3.83
CA ARG A 115 42.90 60.91 3.96
C ARG A 115 43.37 59.82 2.99
N ARG A 116 43.49 58.59 3.49
CA ARG A 116 43.71 57.40 2.65
C ARG A 116 42.45 57.10 1.82
N PRO A 117 42.57 56.81 0.52
CA PRO A 117 41.42 56.44 -0.30
C PRO A 117 40.89 55.06 0.13
N THR A 118 39.58 54.90 0.10
CA THR A 118 38.85 53.71 0.54
C THR A 118 37.88 53.22 -0.54
N PRO A 119 37.36 51.99 -0.48
CA PRO A 119 36.39 51.50 -1.48
C PRO A 119 35.16 52.40 -1.66
N ALA A 120 34.76 53.16 -0.63
CA ALA A 120 33.64 54.12 -0.72
C ALA A 120 33.91 55.33 -1.64
N ASP A 121 35.18 55.57 -1.98
CA ASP A 121 35.60 56.66 -2.88
C ASP A 121 35.59 56.25 -4.35
N ILE A 122 35.42 54.95 -4.62
CA ILE A 122 35.36 54.40 -5.97
C ILE A 122 33.98 54.71 -6.56
N ARG A 123 33.99 55.18 -7.80
CA ARG A 123 32.79 55.31 -8.62
C ARG A 123 32.79 54.23 -9.67
N GLU A 124 31.65 53.62 -9.86
CA GLU A 124 31.40 52.64 -10.90
C GLU A 124 30.52 53.22 -11.99
N GLY A 125 30.65 52.67 -13.19
CA GLY A 125 29.78 52.97 -14.30
C GLY A 125 29.92 51.94 -15.40
N THR A 126 29.20 52.16 -16.50
CA THR A 126 29.23 51.29 -17.68
C THR A 126 29.57 52.11 -18.91
N LEU A 127 30.37 51.55 -19.80
CA LEU A 127 30.61 52.08 -21.13
C LEU A 127 29.37 51.86 -22.02
N ALA A 128 29.36 52.50 -23.21
CA ALA A 128 28.26 52.35 -24.17
C ALA A 128 28.06 50.90 -24.67
N ASP A 129 29.12 50.09 -24.61
CA ASP A 129 29.08 48.65 -24.95
C ASP A 129 28.62 47.76 -23.78
N GLY A 130 28.31 48.36 -22.62
CA GLY A 130 27.88 47.66 -21.41
C GLY A 130 29.01 47.19 -20.49
N THR A 131 30.29 47.35 -20.89
CA THR A 131 31.44 46.98 -20.05
C THR A 131 31.50 47.84 -18.80
N ARG A 132 31.69 47.22 -17.64
CA ARG A 132 31.80 47.95 -16.37
C ARG A 132 33.16 48.61 -16.23
N TRP A 133 33.22 49.75 -15.56
CA TRP A 133 34.45 50.42 -15.18
C TRP A 133 34.37 50.93 -13.75
N ARG A 134 35.54 51.10 -13.12
CA ARG A 134 35.68 51.62 -11.76
C ARG A 134 36.78 52.66 -11.70
N ALA A 135 36.52 53.82 -11.08
CA ALA A 135 37.44 54.94 -11.04
C ALA A 135 37.46 55.65 -9.70
N ALA A 136 38.61 56.24 -9.34
CA ALA A 136 38.76 57.10 -8.19
C ALA A 136 39.76 58.22 -8.47
N ARG A 137 39.60 59.36 -7.79
CA ARG A 137 40.44 60.55 -7.92
C ARG A 137 41.01 60.98 -6.57
N VAL A 138 42.31 61.25 -6.51
CA VAL A 138 43.01 61.66 -5.28
C VAL A 138 43.84 62.92 -5.52
N ALA A 139 43.91 63.81 -4.54
CA ALA A 139 44.80 64.97 -4.55
C ALA A 139 46.18 64.60 -4.01
N VAL A 140 47.22 65.21 -4.57
CA VAL A 140 48.63 65.05 -4.18
C VAL A 140 49.31 66.41 -4.20
N ASN A 141 49.91 66.84 -3.10
CA ASN A 141 50.80 68.00 -3.10
C ASN A 141 52.20 67.53 -3.52
N THR A 142 52.68 68.02 -4.66
CA THR A 142 54.05 67.80 -5.15
C THR A 142 54.92 69.03 -4.84
N PRO A 143 56.26 68.93 -4.92
CA PRO A 143 57.15 70.08 -4.78
C PRO A 143 56.86 71.22 -5.77
N GLU A 144 56.24 70.92 -6.92
CA GLU A 144 55.90 71.87 -7.99
C GLU A 144 54.48 72.45 -7.86
N GLY A 145 53.67 71.93 -6.95
CA GLY A 145 52.29 72.39 -6.71
C GLY A 145 51.28 71.25 -6.48
N PRO A 146 50.01 71.58 -6.19
CA PRO A 146 48.95 70.58 -6.04
C PRO A 146 48.58 69.97 -7.39
N VAL A 147 48.50 68.64 -7.44
CA VAL A 147 48.03 67.87 -8.61
C VAL A 147 46.94 66.88 -8.20
N GLU A 148 46.09 66.53 -9.16
CA GLU A 148 45.08 65.50 -9.04
C GLU A 148 45.48 64.28 -9.86
N LEU A 149 45.32 63.12 -9.24
CA LEU A 149 45.55 61.82 -9.85
C LEU A 149 44.21 61.10 -9.98
N THR A 150 43.83 60.76 -11.21
CA THR A 150 42.67 59.92 -11.50
C THR A 150 43.14 58.57 -12.02
N ALA A 151 42.66 57.48 -11.43
CA ALA A 151 42.82 56.15 -11.99
C ALA A 151 41.45 55.54 -12.26
N ALA A 152 41.32 54.84 -13.38
CA ALA A 152 40.20 53.96 -13.67
C ALA A 152 40.66 52.61 -14.21
N HIS A 153 39.85 51.59 -13.94
CA HIS A 153 40.03 50.23 -14.41
C HIS A 153 38.78 49.80 -15.16
N VAL A 154 38.94 49.30 -16.39
CA VAL A 154 37.84 48.79 -17.22
C VAL A 154 37.79 47.27 -17.10
N LEU A 155 36.66 46.72 -16.64
CA LEU A 155 36.48 45.32 -16.25
C LEU A 155 36.19 44.40 -17.45
N ARG A 156 36.85 44.63 -18.59
CA ARG A 156 36.51 43.91 -19.83
C ARG A 156 36.81 42.41 -19.71
N ASN A 157 37.97 42.06 -19.18
CA ASN A 157 38.39 40.65 -19.04
C ASN A 157 37.62 39.94 -17.91
N GLU A 158 37.29 40.67 -16.86
CA GLU A 158 36.48 40.22 -15.73
C GLU A 158 35.04 39.92 -16.18
N ASP A 159 34.43 40.83 -16.94
CA ASP A 159 33.06 40.68 -17.45
C ASP A 159 32.96 39.51 -18.44
N THR A 160 33.95 39.30 -19.31
CA THR A 160 33.98 38.12 -20.20
C THR A 160 34.15 36.83 -19.41
N THR A 161 35.04 36.79 -18.42
CA THR A 161 35.24 35.63 -17.55
C THR A 161 33.96 35.28 -16.76
N LEU A 162 33.25 36.28 -16.23
CA LEU A 162 31.98 36.09 -15.55
C LEU A 162 30.88 35.62 -16.52
N ALA A 163 30.86 36.12 -17.75
CA ALA A 163 29.92 35.68 -18.78
C ALA A 163 30.14 34.20 -19.18
N ASP A 164 31.39 33.79 -19.36
CA ASP A 164 31.76 32.40 -19.64
C ASP A 164 31.38 31.47 -18.48
N PHE A 165 31.66 31.90 -17.23
CA PHE A 165 31.25 31.17 -16.05
C PHE A 165 29.72 31.02 -15.97
N ARG A 166 28.96 32.07 -16.30
CA ARG A 166 27.49 32.04 -16.36
C ARG A 166 26.98 31.06 -17.41
N LEU A 167 27.56 31.03 -18.61
CA LEU A 167 27.17 30.05 -19.64
C LEU A 167 27.50 28.62 -19.19
N GLY A 168 28.68 28.40 -18.62
CA GLY A 168 29.08 27.11 -18.05
C GLY A 168 28.12 26.65 -16.96
N LEU A 169 27.71 27.56 -16.08
CA LEU A 169 26.72 27.28 -15.03
C LEU A 169 25.36 26.88 -15.61
N LEU A 170 24.83 27.63 -16.59
CA LEU A 170 23.55 27.30 -17.23
C LEU A 170 23.61 25.92 -17.91
N GLY A 171 24.73 25.61 -18.58
CA GLY A 171 24.97 24.29 -19.17
C GLY A 171 25.00 23.18 -18.12
N ALA A 172 25.74 23.37 -17.03
CA ALA A 172 25.84 22.40 -15.94
C ALA A 172 24.50 22.14 -15.25
N VAL A 173 23.74 23.19 -14.95
CA VAL A 173 22.39 23.10 -14.35
C VAL A 173 21.42 22.36 -15.27
N THR A 174 21.43 22.68 -16.57
CA THR A 174 20.58 22.02 -17.56
C THR A 174 20.92 20.54 -17.70
N LEU A 175 22.22 20.21 -17.78
CA LEU A 175 22.69 18.84 -17.87
C LEU A 175 22.31 18.03 -16.60
N ALA A 176 22.53 18.61 -15.42
CA ALA A 176 22.16 17.98 -14.15
C ALA A 176 20.64 17.71 -14.07
N PHE A 177 19.81 18.65 -14.52
CA PHE A 177 18.36 18.48 -14.58
C PHE A 177 17.96 17.32 -15.50
N LEU A 178 18.46 17.31 -16.74
CA LEU A 178 18.14 16.27 -17.72
C LEU A 178 18.63 14.88 -17.27
N ALA A 179 19.85 14.80 -16.72
CA ALA A 179 20.40 13.56 -16.20
C ALA A 179 19.57 13.03 -15.02
N THR A 180 19.21 13.88 -14.07
CA THR A 180 18.38 13.50 -12.90
C THR A 180 16.98 13.08 -13.34
N ALA A 181 16.35 13.81 -14.26
CA ALA A 181 15.04 13.46 -14.79
C ALA A 181 15.08 12.12 -15.56
N GLY A 182 16.07 11.92 -16.43
CA GLY A 182 16.22 10.67 -17.19
C GLY A 182 16.48 9.46 -16.28
N LEU A 183 17.43 9.59 -15.35
CA LEU A 183 17.79 8.52 -14.43
C LEU A 183 16.64 8.20 -13.45
N GLY A 184 16.01 9.24 -12.89
CA GLY A 184 14.85 9.10 -12.01
C GLY A 184 13.70 8.37 -12.71
N TYR A 185 13.39 8.76 -13.96
CA TYR A 185 12.35 8.08 -14.75
C TYR A 185 12.68 6.59 -14.96
N LEU A 186 13.92 6.27 -15.31
CA LEU A 186 14.34 4.90 -15.57
C LEU A 186 14.28 4.03 -14.29
N LEU A 187 14.78 4.55 -13.17
CA LEU A 187 14.77 3.87 -11.87
C LEU A 187 13.35 3.61 -11.39
N LEU A 188 12.48 4.62 -11.41
CA LEU A 188 11.08 4.44 -11.00
C LEU A 188 10.32 3.50 -11.94
N ARG A 189 10.58 3.58 -13.26
CA ARG A 189 9.93 2.70 -14.24
C ARG A 189 10.32 1.23 -14.04
N ARG A 190 11.59 0.96 -13.73
CA ARG A 190 12.07 -0.40 -13.40
C ARG A 190 11.58 -0.86 -12.03
N GLY A 191 11.71 -0.02 -11.00
CA GLY A 191 11.30 -0.35 -9.63
C GLY A 191 9.80 -0.63 -9.48
N LEU A 192 8.95 0.05 -10.25
CA LEU A 192 7.49 -0.18 -10.24
C LEU A 192 7.01 -1.20 -11.28
N ALA A 193 7.91 -1.83 -12.03
CA ALA A 193 7.53 -2.87 -12.99
C ALA A 193 6.85 -4.09 -12.32
N PRO A 194 7.30 -4.59 -11.16
CA PRO A 194 6.64 -5.69 -10.43
C PRO A 194 5.19 -5.34 -10.07
N LEU A 195 4.93 -4.12 -9.58
CA LEU A 195 3.57 -3.67 -9.25
C LEU A 195 2.61 -3.75 -10.45
N ARG A 196 3.10 -3.42 -11.66
CA ARG A 196 2.32 -3.55 -12.89
C ARG A 196 2.10 -5.00 -13.33
N ARG A 197 2.95 -5.94 -12.92
CA ARG A 197 2.74 -7.38 -13.14
C ARG A 197 1.64 -7.89 -12.21
N ILE A 198 1.67 -7.50 -10.94
CA ILE A 198 0.63 -7.81 -9.94
C ILE A 198 -0.73 -7.30 -10.43
N ALA A 199 -0.83 -6.02 -10.83
CA ALA A 199 -2.07 -5.44 -11.32
C ALA A 199 -2.63 -6.17 -12.56
N ARG A 200 -1.76 -6.61 -13.47
CA ARG A 200 -2.17 -7.40 -14.65
C ARG A 200 -2.65 -8.81 -14.27
N HIS A 201 -1.98 -9.47 -13.32
CA HIS A 201 -2.42 -10.78 -12.82
C HIS A 201 -3.77 -10.67 -12.10
N ALA A 202 -3.96 -9.64 -11.27
CA ALA A 202 -5.23 -9.38 -10.62
C ALA A 202 -6.38 -9.18 -11.62
N GLY A 203 -6.13 -8.52 -12.75
CA GLY A 203 -7.13 -8.36 -13.81
C GLY A 203 -7.46 -9.65 -14.59
N GLY A 204 -6.67 -10.71 -14.41
CA GLY A 204 -6.86 -12.00 -15.07
C GLY A 204 -7.47 -13.09 -14.18
N ILE A 205 -7.81 -12.78 -12.92
CA ILE A 205 -8.43 -13.74 -12.01
C ILE A 205 -9.84 -14.06 -12.52
N THR A 206 -10.04 -15.30 -12.95
CA THR A 206 -11.36 -15.88 -13.20
C THR A 206 -11.58 -17.07 -12.28
N PRO A 207 -12.84 -17.49 -12.00
CA PRO A 207 -13.13 -18.68 -11.19
C PRO A 207 -12.44 -19.96 -11.68
N THR A 208 -12.10 -20.01 -12.98
CA THR A 208 -11.39 -21.13 -13.61
C THR A 208 -9.87 -21.02 -13.62
N ARG A 209 -9.29 -19.86 -13.24
CA ARG A 209 -7.84 -19.59 -13.23
C ARG A 209 -7.39 -18.93 -11.93
N LEU A 210 -7.66 -19.59 -10.81
CA LEU A 210 -7.24 -19.14 -9.47
C LEU A 210 -5.79 -19.55 -9.12
N ALA A 211 -5.13 -20.36 -9.94
CA ALA A 211 -4.04 -21.23 -9.50
C ALA A 211 -2.61 -20.78 -9.81
N ALA A 212 -2.38 -19.55 -10.29
CA ALA A 212 -1.02 -19.06 -10.53
C ALA A 212 -0.61 -18.08 -9.42
N PRO A 213 0.00 -18.57 -8.31
CA PRO A 213 0.58 -17.69 -7.31
C PRO A 213 1.70 -16.86 -7.93
N LEU A 214 1.86 -15.64 -7.44
CA LEU A 214 2.95 -14.78 -7.87
C LEU A 214 4.27 -15.27 -7.26
N GLU A 215 5.31 -15.37 -8.08
CA GLU A 215 6.65 -15.73 -7.63
C GLU A 215 7.25 -14.62 -6.77
N LEU A 216 7.67 -14.98 -5.55
CA LEU A 216 8.26 -14.06 -4.57
C LEU A 216 9.69 -13.62 -4.93
N ALA A 217 10.42 -14.43 -5.71
CA ALA A 217 11.84 -14.23 -5.99
C ALA A 217 12.13 -12.93 -6.79
N ASP A 218 11.16 -12.47 -7.58
CA ASP A 218 11.29 -11.29 -8.45
C ASP A 218 10.83 -9.97 -7.78
N ALA A 219 10.30 -10.04 -6.55
CA ALA A 219 9.74 -8.88 -5.87
C ALA A 219 10.79 -8.18 -4.99
N PRO A 220 10.93 -6.84 -5.08
CA PRO A 220 11.66 -6.04 -4.09
C PRO A 220 11.18 -6.34 -2.67
N ARG A 221 12.08 -6.24 -1.67
CA ARG A 221 11.77 -6.54 -0.26
C ARG A 221 10.55 -5.78 0.25
N GLU A 222 10.38 -4.54 -0.19
CA GLU A 222 9.26 -3.66 0.19
C GLU A 222 7.91 -4.17 -0.34
N LEU A 223 7.90 -4.98 -1.41
CA LEU A 223 6.70 -5.55 -2.01
C LEU A 223 6.44 -7.00 -1.59
N GLN A 224 7.36 -7.65 -0.88
CA GLN A 224 7.18 -9.04 -0.42
C GLN A 224 5.92 -9.22 0.44
N PRO A 225 5.64 -8.37 1.46
CA PRO A 225 4.42 -8.52 2.27
C PRO A 225 3.14 -8.38 1.45
N LEU A 226 3.16 -7.57 0.38
CA LEU A 226 2.01 -7.42 -0.52
C LEU A 226 1.79 -8.70 -1.34
N VAL A 227 2.87 -9.29 -1.87
CA VAL A 227 2.82 -10.55 -2.63
C VAL A 227 2.35 -11.70 -1.74
N GLU A 228 2.84 -11.79 -0.50
CA GLU A 228 2.42 -12.79 0.48
C GLU A 228 0.93 -12.69 0.80
N ASN A 229 0.45 -11.49 1.14
CA ASN A 229 -0.97 -11.26 1.43
C ASN A 229 -1.86 -11.55 0.23
N TYR A 230 -1.42 -11.19 -0.98
CA TYR A 230 -2.12 -11.49 -2.22
C TYR A 230 -2.22 -13.00 -2.48
N ASN A 231 -1.11 -13.73 -2.33
CA ASN A 231 -1.08 -15.19 -2.48
C ASN A 231 -1.95 -15.88 -1.42
N ALA A 232 -1.92 -15.41 -0.16
CA ALA A 232 -2.78 -15.93 0.91
C ALA A 232 -4.27 -15.71 0.61
N MET A 233 -4.65 -14.55 0.08
CA MET A 233 -6.01 -14.28 -0.37
C MET A 233 -6.42 -15.24 -1.51
N LEU A 234 -5.55 -15.45 -2.51
CA LEU A 234 -5.80 -16.39 -3.60
C LEU A 234 -6.00 -17.83 -3.10
N ALA A 235 -5.18 -18.28 -2.16
CA ALA A 235 -5.31 -19.60 -1.56
C ALA A 235 -6.66 -19.77 -0.86
N ARG A 236 -7.10 -18.78 -0.07
CA ARG A 236 -8.41 -18.80 0.60
C ARG A 236 -9.57 -18.82 -0.40
N LEU A 237 -9.44 -18.09 -1.50
CA LEU A 237 -10.47 -18.05 -2.55
C LEU A 237 -10.54 -19.38 -3.31
N ALA A 238 -9.39 -19.96 -3.67
CA ALA A 238 -9.31 -21.26 -4.34
C ALA A 238 -9.91 -22.38 -3.48
N ASP A 239 -9.56 -22.40 -2.20
CA ASP A 239 -10.07 -23.34 -1.21
C ASP A 239 -11.60 -23.20 -1.01
N GLY A 240 -12.10 -21.96 -0.88
CA GLY A 240 -13.54 -21.68 -0.81
C GLY A 240 -14.30 -22.11 -2.07
N TYR A 241 -13.76 -21.81 -3.25
CA TYR A 241 -14.36 -22.20 -4.53
C TYR A 241 -14.36 -23.73 -4.72
N GLY A 242 -13.26 -24.40 -4.37
CA GLY A 242 -13.17 -25.86 -4.42
C GLY A 242 -14.24 -26.54 -3.56
N ARG A 243 -14.46 -26.06 -2.33
CA ARG A 243 -15.55 -26.54 -1.47
C ARG A 243 -16.93 -26.31 -2.09
N LEU A 244 -17.16 -25.16 -2.73
CA LEU A 244 -18.44 -24.87 -3.38
C LEU A 244 -18.72 -25.80 -4.56
N VAL A 245 -17.71 -26.08 -5.40
CA VAL A 245 -17.84 -27.00 -6.52
C VAL A 245 -18.13 -28.41 -6.04
N GLN A 246 -17.39 -28.89 -5.02
CA GLN A 246 -17.63 -30.20 -4.42
C GLN A 246 -19.06 -30.29 -3.85
N PHE A 247 -19.47 -29.28 -3.09
CA PHE A 247 -20.83 -29.17 -2.55
C PHE A 247 -21.90 -29.24 -3.65
N SER A 248 -21.71 -28.51 -4.76
CA SER A 248 -22.64 -28.54 -5.88
C SER A 248 -22.70 -29.90 -6.56
N ALA A 249 -21.59 -30.62 -6.65
CA ALA A 249 -21.53 -31.95 -7.23
C ALA A 249 -22.25 -32.97 -6.33
N ASP A 250 -21.97 -32.97 -5.03
CA ASP A 250 -22.60 -33.85 -4.05
C ASP A 250 -24.11 -33.62 -4.00
N LEU A 251 -24.54 -32.35 -4.00
CA LEU A 251 -25.95 -31.99 -4.07
C LEU A 251 -26.65 -32.53 -5.33
N ALA A 252 -26.00 -32.39 -6.49
CA ALA A 252 -26.56 -32.88 -7.74
C ALA A 252 -26.73 -34.41 -7.72
N HIS A 253 -25.79 -35.14 -7.10
CA HIS A 253 -25.88 -36.59 -6.94
C HIS A 253 -27.02 -36.99 -5.99
N GLU A 254 -27.11 -36.36 -4.83
CA GLU A 254 -28.14 -36.66 -3.81
C GLU A 254 -29.57 -36.38 -4.30
N ILE A 255 -29.76 -35.39 -5.19
CA ILE A 255 -31.07 -35.11 -5.81
C ILE A 255 -31.37 -36.03 -6.99
N ARG A 256 -30.37 -36.39 -7.81
CA ARG A 256 -30.58 -37.17 -9.04
C ARG A 256 -31.10 -38.58 -8.76
N THR A 257 -30.54 -39.25 -7.75
CA THR A 257 -30.92 -40.62 -7.39
C THR A 257 -32.42 -40.77 -7.07
N PRO A 258 -33.00 -39.99 -6.13
CA PRO A 258 -34.41 -40.13 -5.79
C PRO A 258 -35.35 -39.68 -6.91
N ILE A 259 -34.97 -38.66 -7.69
CA ILE A 259 -35.75 -38.26 -8.87
C ILE A 259 -35.80 -39.38 -9.91
N ASN A 260 -34.68 -40.04 -10.19
CA ASN A 260 -34.65 -41.16 -11.12
C ASN A 260 -35.48 -42.35 -10.62
N ALA A 261 -35.49 -42.61 -9.31
CA ALA A 261 -36.33 -43.65 -8.70
C ALA A 261 -37.83 -43.33 -8.85
N LEU A 262 -38.24 -42.10 -8.52
CA LEU A 262 -39.61 -41.61 -8.72
C LEU A 262 -40.06 -41.72 -10.18
N MET A 263 -39.20 -41.33 -11.12
CA MET A 263 -39.46 -41.48 -12.56
C MET A 263 -39.63 -42.96 -12.93
N GLY A 264 -38.72 -43.83 -12.50
CA GLY A 264 -38.78 -45.27 -12.78
C GLY A 264 -40.02 -45.95 -12.22
N HIS A 265 -40.38 -45.69 -10.96
CA HIS A 265 -41.60 -46.20 -10.34
C HIS A 265 -42.83 -45.76 -11.13
N THR A 266 -42.89 -44.48 -11.52
CA THR A 266 -44.00 -43.92 -12.29
C THR A 266 -44.09 -44.51 -13.70
N GLU A 267 -42.97 -44.66 -14.41
CA GLU A 267 -42.93 -45.27 -15.74
C GLU A 267 -43.41 -46.73 -15.72
N VAL A 268 -42.99 -47.50 -14.71
CA VAL A 268 -43.43 -48.88 -14.53
C VAL A 268 -44.93 -48.94 -14.22
N ALA A 269 -45.43 -48.04 -13.37
CA ALA A 269 -46.86 -47.94 -13.05
C ALA A 269 -47.71 -47.61 -14.29
N LEU A 270 -47.21 -46.78 -15.20
CA LEU A 270 -47.92 -46.39 -16.43
C LEU A 270 -47.96 -47.49 -17.50
N ARG A 271 -47.06 -48.49 -17.45
CA ARG A 271 -46.96 -49.55 -18.47
C ARG A 271 -47.91 -50.73 -18.25
N GLN A 272 -48.40 -50.94 -17.03
CA GLN A 272 -49.20 -52.13 -16.67
C GLN A 272 -50.36 -51.75 -15.77
N VAL A 273 -51.53 -52.37 -16.01
CA VAL A 273 -52.68 -52.25 -15.10
C VAL A 273 -52.37 -53.00 -13.81
N ARG A 274 -52.54 -52.33 -12.66
CA ARG A 274 -52.31 -52.88 -11.32
C ARG A 274 -53.56 -52.78 -10.46
N SER A 275 -53.56 -53.50 -9.34
CA SER A 275 -54.62 -53.37 -8.33
C SER A 275 -54.58 -51.99 -7.67
N SER A 276 -55.72 -51.58 -7.09
CA SER A 276 -55.82 -50.33 -6.32
C SER A 276 -54.82 -50.28 -5.15
N GLU A 277 -54.57 -51.43 -4.50
CA GLU A 277 -53.66 -51.55 -3.36
C GLU A 277 -52.19 -51.36 -3.77
N GLU A 278 -51.78 -51.91 -4.92
CA GLU A 278 -50.43 -51.69 -5.47
C GLU A 278 -50.19 -50.22 -5.86
N TYR A 279 -51.21 -49.54 -6.41
CA TYR A 279 -51.11 -48.11 -6.70
C TYR A 279 -50.98 -47.27 -5.43
N GLN A 280 -51.78 -47.56 -4.40
CA GLN A 280 -51.68 -46.86 -3.11
C GLN A 280 -50.30 -47.04 -2.48
N THR A 281 -49.77 -48.26 -2.51
CA THR A 281 -48.41 -48.56 -2.01
C THR A 281 -47.33 -47.79 -2.77
N LEU A 282 -47.43 -47.74 -4.11
CA LEU A 282 -46.50 -46.99 -4.95
C LEU A 282 -46.59 -45.48 -4.70
N LEU A 283 -47.80 -44.93 -4.57
CA LEU A 283 -48.01 -43.52 -4.27
C LEU A 283 -47.47 -43.15 -2.88
N ALA A 284 -47.65 -44.02 -1.88
CA ALA A 284 -47.07 -43.85 -0.55
C ALA A 284 -45.54 -43.82 -0.62
N SER A 285 -44.91 -44.77 -1.32
CA SER A 285 -43.46 -44.79 -1.52
C SER A 285 -42.95 -43.55 -2.26
N ASN A 286 -43.67 -43.07 -3.29
CA ASN A 286 -43.31 -41.85 -3.98
C ASN A 286 -43.47 -40.60 -3.09
N LEU A 287 -44.50 -40.55 -2.24
CA LEU A 287 -44.71 -39.45 -1.30
C LEU A 287 -43.57 -39.37 -0.29
N GLU A 288 -43.14 -40.50 0.27
CA GLU A 288 -41.99 -40.58 1.19
C GLU A 288 -40.71 -40.01 0.54
N GLU A 289 -40.47 -40.33 -0.74
CA GLU A 289 -39.30 -39.83 -1.46
C GLU A 289 -39.40 -38.32 -1.74
N LEU A 290 -40.59 -37.81 -2.07
CA LEU A 290 -40.82 -36.36 -2.22
C LEU A 290 -40.61 -35.61 -0.90
N GLU A 291 -41.08 -36.15 0.23
CA GLU A 291 -40.84 -35.59 1.56
C GLU A 291 -39.34 -35.61 1.91
N ARG A 292 -38.61 -36.66 1.51
CA ARG A 292 -37.15 -36.74 1.65
C ARG A 292 -36.45 -35.64 0.85
N ILE A 293 -36.84 -35.41 -0.41
CA ILE A 293 -36.30 -34.31 -1.23
C ILE A 293 -36.61 -32.95 -0.58
N SER A 294 -37.84 -32.75 -0.08
CA SER A 294 -38.23 -31.50 0.60
C SER A 294 -37.33 -31.20 1.81
N ARG A 295 -37.11 -32.20 2.68
CA ARG A 295 -36.22 -32.08 3.85
C ARG A 295 -34.77 -31.78 3.46
N LEU A 296 -34.28 -32.34 2.36
CA LEU A 296 -32.95 -32.03 1.82
C LEU A 296 -32.86 -30.57 1.39
N VAL A 297 -33.83 -30.07 0.63
CA VAL A 297 -33.87 -28.66 0.17
C VAL A 297 -33.91 -27.70 1.36
N GLU A 298 -34.76 -27.96 2.35
CA GLU A 298 -34.84 -27.15 3.58
C GLU A 298 -33.54 -27.15 4.38
N SER A 299 -32.86 -28.29 4.44
CA SER A 299 -31.55 -28.44 5.10
C SER A 299 -30.48 -27.60 4.41
N ILE A 300 -30.47 -27.57 3.08
CA ILE A 300 -29.53 -26.77 2.29
C ILE A 300 -29.80 -25.27 2.43
N LEU A 301 -31.07 -24.86 2.31
CA LEU A 301 -31.46 -23.46 2.48
C LEU A 301 -31.10 -22.97 3.89
N PHE A 302 -31.27 -23.81 4.91
CA PHE A 302 -30.83 -23.49 6.25
C PHE A 302 -29.32 -23.29 6.33
N LEU A 303 -28.53 -24.24 5.81
CA LEU A 303 -27.07 -24.16 5.84
C LEU A 303 -26.54 -22.94 5.09
N ALA A 304 -27.14 -22.59 3.94
CA ALA A 304 -26.79 -21.40 3.17
C ALA A 304 -27.06 -20.10 3.94
N ARG A 305 -28.22 -20.00 4.61
CA ARG A 305 -28.57 -18.82 5.43
C ARG A 305 -27.72 -18.72 6.70
N ALA A 306 -27.35 -19.86 7.29
CA ALA A 306 -26.54 -19.91 8.50
C ALA A 306 -25.09 -19.46 8.26
N ASP A 307 -24.52 -19.73 7.07
CA ASP A 307 -23.17 -19.29 6.72
C ASP A 307 -23.08 -17.77 6.44
N ASP A 308 -24.17 -17.14 5.99
CA ASP A 308 -24.18 -15.73 5.57
C ASP A 308 -24.50 -14.74 6.71
N ALA A 309 -24.54 -15.22 7.97
CA ALA A 309 -24.93 -14.45 9.17
C ALA A 309 -26.31 -13.75 9.10
N GLN A 310 -27.14 -14.08 8.10
CA GLN A 310 -28.48 -13.51 7.92
C GLN A 310 -29.58 -14.21 8.74
N ALA A 311 -29.24 -15.27 9.48
CA ALA A 311 -30.19 -15.92 10.37
C ALA A 311 -30.43 -15.04 11.62
N VAL A 312 -31.57 -14.35 11.64
CA VAL A 312 -32.03 -13.64 12.83
C VAL A 312 -32.34 -14.68 13.91
N LEU A 313 -31.50 -14.73 14.94
CA LEU A 313 -31.76 -15.53 16.13
C LEU A 313 -32.79 -14.83 17.02
N THR A 314 -33.69 -15.61 17.60
CA THR A 314 -34.57 -15.17 18.69
C THR A 314 -34.18 -15.87 19.98
N PRO A 315 -33.01 -15.54 20.56
CA PRO A 315 -32.52 -16.23 21.75
C PRO A 315 -33.37 -15.88 22.97
N GLN A 316 -33.74 -16.89 23.74
CA GLN A 316 -34.44 -16.74 25.02
C GLN A 316 -33.86 -17.69 26.06
N PRO A 317 -34.05 -17.42 27.37
CA PRO A 317 -33.67 -18.36 28.42
C PRO A 317 -34.47 -19.65 28.28
N LEU A 318 -33.77 -20.78 28.20
CA LEU A 318 -34.37 -22.10 28.06
C LEU A 318 -33.86 -23.03 29.13
N ARG A 319 -34.81 -23.71 29.78
CA ARG A 319 -34.57 -24.79 30.72
C ARG A 319 -34.27 -26.08 29.98
N LEU A 320 -33.05 -26.57 30.11
CA LEU A 320 -32.57 -27.73 29.36
C LEU A 320 -33.26 -29.03 29.77
N ASP A 321 -33.62 -29.18 31.04
CA ASP A 321 -34.39 -30.31 31.55
C ASP A 321 -35.74 -30.45 30.81
N GLU A 322 -36.43 -29.35 30.58
CA GLU A 322 -37.70 -29.36 29.85
C GLU A 322 -37.53 -29.61 28.35
N GLU A 323 -36.53 -29.00 27.71
CA GLU A 323 -36.30 -29.21 26.27
C GLU A 323 -35.84 -30.65 25.97
N LEU A 324 -35.02 -31.25 26.84
CA LEU A 324 -34.60 -32.64 26.68
C LEU A 324 -35.75 -33.61 26.89
N ALA A 325 -36.62 -33.37 27.89
CA ALA A 325 -37.83 -34.17 28.10
C ALA A 325 -38.75 -34.10 26.87
N ARG A 326 -39.02 -32.90 26.34
CA ARG A 326 -39.83 -32.71 25.12
C ARG A 326 -39.28 -33.48 23.92
N ILE A 327 -37.95 -33.50 23.75
CA ILE A 327 -37.31 -34.25 22.67
C ILE A 327 -37.39 -35.76 22.92
N ALA A 328 -37.20 -36.23 24.16
CA ALA A 328 -37.34 -37.63 24.49
C ALA A 328 -38.77 -38.14 24.23
N ASP A 329 -39.79 -37.42 24.69
CA ASP A 329 -41.20 -37.76 24.47
C ASP A 329 -41.54 -37.86 22.97
N TYR A 330 -41.01 -36.93 22.16
CA TYR A 330 -41.23 -36.95 20.70
C TYR A 330 -40.60 -38.17 20.00
N PHE A 331 -39.47 -38.66 20.51
CA PHE A 331 -38.73 -39.79 19.94
C PHE A 331 -39.00 -41.14 20.62
N GLU A 332 -39.88 -41.19 21.62
CA GLU A 332 -40.22 -42.42 22.37
C GLU A 332 -40.71 -43.53 21.43
N GLY A 333 -41.71 -43.25 20.59
CA GLY A 333 -42.24 -44.23 19.63
C GLY A 333 -41.17 -44.78 18.65
N PRO A 334 -40.44 -43.92 17.92
CA PRO A 334 -39.34 -44.36 17.05
C PRO A 334 -38.21 -45.11 17.75
N ALA A 335 -37.94 -44.80 19.02
CA ALA A 335 -36.95 -45.52 19.82
C ALA A 335 -37.48 -46.91 20.22
N ASP A 336 -38.73 -47.01 20.67
CA ASP A 336 -39.41 -48.24 21.05
C ASP A 336 -39.54 -49.23 19.88
N GLU A 337 -39.82 -48.74 18.67
CA GLU A 337 -39.82 -49.56 17.43
C GLU A 337 -38.48 -50.27 17.19
N ARG A 338 -37.39 -49.76 17.77
CA ARG A 338 -36.04 -50.33 17.71
C ARG A 338 -35.56 -50.97 19.02
N GLY A 339 -36.44 -51.07 20.02
CA GLY A 339 -36.10 -51.59 21.35
C GLY A 339 -35.20 -50.66 22.18
N LEU A 340 -35.04 -49.39 21.79
CA LEU A 340 -34.13 -48.44 22.44
C LEU A 340 -34.85 -47.68 23.54
N ARG A 341 -34.15 -47.44 24.66
CA ARG A 341 -34.68 -46.59 25.76
C ARG A 341 -34.01 -45.23 25.77
N LEU A 342 -34.81 -44.17 25.87
CA LEU A 342 -34.35 -42.78 26.04
C LEU A 342 -34.28 -42.45 27.52
N VAL A 343 -33.12 -42.01 28.01
CA VAL A 343 -32.91 -41.62 29.41
C VAL A 343 -32.45 -40.17 29.46
N VAL A 344 -33.23 -39.33 30.12
CA VAL A 344 -32.93 -37.90 30.33
C VAL A 344 -32.38 -37.70 31.74
N ALA A 345 -31.25 -36.98 31.85
CA ALA A 345 -30.64 -36.66 33.13
C ALA A 345 -30.01 -35.26 33.14
N GLY A 346 -29.92 -34.68 34.34
CA GLY A 346 -29.32 -33.37 34.55
C GLY A 346 -30.27 -32.21 34.24
N GLY A 347 -29.69 -31.02 34.07
CA GLY A 347 -30.45 -29.77 33.89
C GLY A 347 -29.51 -28.57 33.75
N GLY A 348 -30.11 -27.40 33.57
CA GLY A 348 -29.37 -26.16 33.35
C GLY A 348 -30.19 -25.16 32.55
N GLU A 349 -29.64 -23.96 32.40
CA GLU A 349 -30.25 -22.91 31.59
C GLU A 349 -29.26 -22.43 30.54
N VAL A 350 -29.76 -22.24 29.32
CA VAL A 350 -29.00 -21.65 28.21
C VAL A 350 -29.82 -20.55 27.54
N ILE A 351 -29.13 -19.56 26.99
CA ILE A 351 -29.75 -18.56 26.12
C ILE A 351 -29.64 -19.08 24.69
N ALA A 352 -30.75 -19.56 24.12
CA ALA A 352 -30.77 -20.14 22.79
C ALA A 352 -32.10 -19.89 22.07
N ASP A 353 -32.07 -19.98 20.73
CA ASP A 353 -33.29 -20.01 19.94
C ASP A 353 -33.96 -21.39 20.12
N PRO A 354 -35.21 -21.44 20.61
CA PRO A 354 -35.86 -22.72 20.97
C PRO A 354 -36.05 -23.63 19.77
N LEU A 355 -36.33 -23.05 18.60
CA LEU A 355 -36.67 -23.79 17.40
C LEU A 355 -35.40 -24.42 16.80
N LEU A 356 -34.29 -23.67 16.82
CA LEU A 356 -33.00 -24.18 16.40
C LEU A 356 -32.40 -25.17 17.39
N LEU A 357 -32.51 -24.94 18.71
CA LEU A 357 -32.05 -25.88 19.72
C LEU A 357 -32.74 -27.24 19.55
N ARG A 358 -34.08 -27.25 19.46
CA ARG A 358 -34.84 -28.47 19.22
C ARG A 358 -34.41 -29.15 17.92
N ARG A 359 -34.21 -28.40 16.84
CA ARG A 359 -33.71 -28.96 15.57
C ARG A 359 -32.33 -29.62 15.72
N ALA A 360 -31.41 -29.03 16.48
CA ALA A 360 -30.10 -29.63 16.74
C ALA A 360 -30.25 -30.94 17.54
N LEU A 361 -31.05 -30.93 18.61
CA LEU A 361 -31.31 -32.10 19.44
C LEU A 361 -32.00 -33.22 18.65
N SER A 362 -33.03 -32.90 17.86
CA SER A 362 -33.70 -33.88 17.01
C SER A 362 -32.74 -34.55 16.02
N ASN A 363 -31.80 -33.78 15.44
CA ASN A 363 -30.77 -34.36 14.57
C ASN A 363 -29.82 -35.30 15.32
N LEU A 364 -29.40 -34.94 16.54
CA LEU A 364 -28.55 -35.80 17.36
C LEU A 364 -29.26 -37.07 17.82
N VAL A 365 -30.50 -36.96 18.28
CA VAL A 365 -31.29 -38.11 18.77
C VAL A 365 -31.69 -39.03 17.63
N ALA A 366 -32.11 -38.50 16.48
CA ALA A 366 -32.35 -39.32 15.28
C ALA A 366 -31.08 -40.05 14.83
N ASN A 367 -29.91 -39.41 14.94
CA ASN A 367 -28.63 -40.05 14.66
C ASN A 367 -28.32 -41.16 15.69
N ALA A 368 -28.54 -40.91 16.98
CA ALA A 368 -28.35 -41.89 18.04
C ALA A 368 -29.26 -43.11 17.86
N ILE A 369 -30.57 -42.91 17.63
CA ILE A 369 -31.53 -43.99 17.34
C ILE A 369 -31.07 -44.81 16.15
N ARG A 370 -30.51 -44.16 15.12
CA ARG A 370 -30.09 -44.85 13.91
C ARG A 370 -28.91 -45.80 14.15
N TYR A 371 -27.88 -45.31 14.83
CA TYR A 371 -26.59 -45.99 14.96
C TYR A 371 -26.39 -46.71 16.28
N ALA A 372 -27.37 -46.63 17.20
CA ALA A 372 -27.34 -47.36 18.43
C ALA A 372 -27.38 -48.88 18.21
N ASP A 373 -26.67 -49.61 19.07
CA ASP A 373 -26.82 -51.07 19.17
C ASP A 373 -28.27 -51.44 19.52
N PRO A 374 -28.79 -52.57 19.01
CA PRO A 374 -30.13 -53.04 19.34
C PRO A 374 -30.33 -53.19 20.86
N ASP A 375 -31.55 -52.92 21.34
CA ASP A 375 -31.92 -53.03 22.76
C ASP A 375 -31.08 -52.16 23.73
N GLY A 376 -30.37 -51.17 23.19
CA GLY A 376 -29.52 -50.24 23.92
C GLY A 376 -30.24 -49.04 24.55
N GLU A 377 -29.45 -48.15 25.14
CA GLU A 377 -29.91 -46.91 25.79
C GLU A 377 -29.29 -45.68 25.10
N ILE A 378 -30.10 -44.64 24.94
CA ILE A 378 -29.67 -43.32 24.47
C ILE A 378 -29.78 -42.35 25.64
N GLN A 379 -28.65 -41.79 26.05
CA GLN A 379 -28.57 -40.88 27.18
C GLN A 379 -28.53 -39.43 26.72
N LEU A 380 -29.51 -38.64 27.17
CA LEU A 380 -29.59 -37.20 27.00
C LEU A 380 -29.21 -36.53 28.34
N GLN A 381 -28.04 -35.92 28.40
CA GLN A 381 -27.51 -35.30 29.61
C GLN A 381 -27.33 -33.79 29.43
N ALA A 382 -27.78 -32.99 30.39
CA ALA A 382 -27.47 -31.56 30.48
C ALA A 382 -26.65 -31.25 31.73
N ASP A 383 -25.59 -30.46 31.56
CA ASP A 383 -24.75 -29.94 32.64
C ASP A 383 -24.43 -28.46 32.37
N GLY A 384 -25.21 -27.57 32.98
CA GLY A 384 -25.08 -26.11 32.82
C GLY A 384 -25.31 -25.67 31.38
N GLY A 385 -24.22 -25.35 30.67
CA GLY A 385 -24.22 -24.92 29.26
C GLY A 385 -23.83 -26.02 28.26
N ARG A 386 -23.67 -27.27 28.71
CA ARG A 386 -23.31 -28.42 27.86
C ARG A 386 -24.46 -29.41 27.80
N ILE A 387 -24.84 -29.81 26.58
CA ILE A 387 -25.80 -30.89 26.34
C ILE A 387 -25.05 -32.04 25.68
N ARG A 388 -25.25 -33.27 26.13
CA ARG A 388 -24.61 -34.46 25.59
C ARG A 388 -25.67 -35.50 25.21
N VAL A 389 -25.56 -36.04 23.99
CA VAL A 389 -26.35 -37.18 23.52
C VAL A 389 -25.39 -38.34 23.29
N SER A 390 -25.62 -39.46 23.98
CA SER A 390 -24.73 -40.62 23.99
C SER A 390 -25.47 -41.89 23.60
N ASN A 391 -24.81 -42.76 22.84
CA ASN A 391 -25.32 -44.10 22.55
C ASN A 391 -24.17 -45.10 22.40
N ALA A 392 -24.42 -46.35 22.79
CA ALA A 392 -23.56 -47.47 22.42
C ALA A 392 -23.69 -47.75 20.92
N GLY A 393 -22.62 -48.14 20.25
CA GLY A 393 -22.63 -48.39 18.82
C GLY A 393 -21.24 -48.77 18.28
N PRO A 394 -21.15 -49.08 16.98
CA PRO A 394 -19.89 -49.52 16.37
C PRO A 394 -18.82 -48.42 16.45
N ALA A 395 -17.62 -48.82 16.85
CA ALA A 395 -16.48 -47.92 16.94
C ALA A 395 -16.12 -47.33 15.57
N LEU A 396 -16.02 -46.02 15.50
CA LEU A 396 -15.51 -45.30 14.33
C LEU A 396 -14.00 -45.12 14.43
N ALA A 397 -13.31 -45.21 13.29
CA ALA A 397 -11.90 -44.86 13.23
C ALA A 397 -11.69 -43.36 13.52
N PRO A 398 -10.56 -42.96 14.14
CA PRO A 398 -10.30 -41.56 14.52
C PRO A 398 -10.38 -40.56 13.36
N GLU A 399 -10.11 -41.01 12.14
CA GLU A 399 -10.19 -40.23 10.91
C GLU A 399 -11.63 -39.81 10.58
N HIS A 400 -12.62 -40.67 10.89
CA HIS A 400 -14.03 -40.39 10.66
C HIS A 400 -14.57 -39.37 11.67
N LEU A 401 -14.16 -39.47 12.95
CA LEU A 401 -14.63 -38.57 14.01
C LEU A 401 -14.39 -37.09 13.68
N ARG A 402 -13.24 -36.78 13.06
CA ARG A 402 -12.87 -35.40 12.68
C ARG A 402 -13.75 -34.81 11.58
N ARG A 403 -14.46 -35.65 10.83
CA ARG A 403 -15.22 -35.29 9.63
C ARG A 403 -16.73 -35.47 9.79
N LEU A 404 -17.21 -35.99 10.93
CA LEU A 404 -18.64 -36.25 11.16
C LEU A 404 -19.52 -35.01 11.04
N PHE A 405 -18.97 -33.82 11.28
CA PHE A 405 -19.69 -32.55 11.13
C PHE A 405 -19.54 -31.92 9.73
N ASP A 406 -18.77 -32.54 8.83
CA ASP A 406 -18.66 -32.11 7.44
C ASP A 406 -19.98 -32.39 6.70
N ARG A 407 -20.31 -31.55 5.72
CA ARG A 407 -21.52 -31.71 4.90
C ARG A 407 -21.43 -32.97 4.05
N PHE A 408 -22.53 -33.71 3.94
CA PHE A 408 -22.66 -34.94 3.15
C PHE A 408 -21.69 -36.06 3.55
N TYR A 409 -20.97 -35.90 4.67
CA TYR A 409 -20.01 -36.90 5.10
C TYR A 409 -20.70 -38.10 5.76
N ARG A 410 -20.22 -39.30 5.41
CA ARG A 410 -20.69 -40.57 5.95
C ARG A 410 -19.48 -41.47 6.19
N ALA A 411 -19.42 -42.13 7.34
CA ALA A 411 -18.33 -43.04 7.67
C ALA A 411 -18.40 -44.36 6.88
N ASP A 412 -19.60 -44.81 6.52
CA ASP A 412 -19.83 -45.98 5.67
C ASP A 412 -20.92 -45.68 4.62
N PRO A 413 -20.55 -45.48 3.34
CA PRO A 413 -21.50 -45.21 2.27
C PRO A 413 -22.28 -46.45 1.79
N SER A 414 -21.93 -47.66 2.26
CA SER A 414 -22.51 -48.91 1.74
C SER A 414 -23.84 -49.31 2.41
N ARG A 415 -24.10 -48.88 3.64
CA ARG A 415 -25.39 -49.07 4.32
C ARG A 415 -26.43 -48.09 3.78
N HIS A 416 -27.19 -48.50 2.77
CA HIS A 416 -28.36 -47.77 2.28
C HIS A 416 -29.61 -48.31 2.99
N GLN A 417 -30.19 -47.53 3.90
CA GLN A 417 -31.58 -47.76 4.34
C GLN A 417 -32.50 -46.67 3.75
N PRO A 418 -33.77 -46.97 3.42
CA PRO A 418 -34.70 -46.03 2.75
C PRO A 418 -34.91 -44.69 3.47
N HIS A 419 -34.62 -44.62 4.77
CA HIS A 419 -34.74 -43.41 5.59
C HIS A 419 -33.40 -42.73 5.92
N ASP A 420 -32.36 -42.98 5.11
CA ASP A 420 -31.04 -42.40 5.35
C ASP A 420 -31.05 -40.87 5.24
N SER A 421 -30.52 -40.23 6.26
CA SER A 421 -30.20 -38.81 6.27
C SER A 421 -29.01 -38.59 5.35
N ASN A 422 -29.09 -37.57 4.50
CA ASN A 422 -28.14 -37.29 3.42
C ASN A 422 -26.79 -36.73 3.93
N GLY A 423 -26.29 -37.15 5.09
CA GLY A 423 -25.07 -36.63 5.72
C GLY A 423 -25.15 -35.16 6.14
N LEU A 424 -26.34 -34.55 6.16
CA LEU A 424 -26.54 -33.14 6.49
C LEU A 424 -26.91 -32.90 7.96
N GLY A 425 -27.40 -33.92 8.69
CA GLY A 425 -27.92 -33.76 10.05
C GLY A 425 -26.88 -33.18 11.01
N LEU A 426 -25.69 -33.79 11.09
CA LEU A 426 -24.61 -33.31 11.96
C LEU A 426 -24.02 -31.97 11.49
N ALA A 427 -23.98 -31.71 10.18
CA ALA A 427 -23.56 -30.40 9.65
C ALA A 427 -24.55 -29.29 10.05
N ILE A 428 -25.85 -29.57 10.10
CA ILE A 428 -26.88 -28.65 10.62
C ILE A 428 -26.64 -28.38 12.10
N VAL A 429 -26.36 -29.41 12.90
CA VAL A 429 -26.02 -29.26 14.33
C VAL A 429 -24.83 -28.31 14.50
N ALA A 430 -23.74 -28.53 13.76
CA ALA A 430 -22.57 -27.66 13.80
C ALA A 430 -22.89 -26.22 13.36
N ALA A 431 -23.74 -26.03 12.34
CA ALA A 431 -24.18 -24.70 11.92
C ALA A 431 -25.04 -23.99 12.98
N ILE A 432 -25.97 -24.70 13.62
CA ILE A 432 -26.79 -24.17 14.73
C ILE A 432 -25.90 -23.74 15.89
N MET A 433 -24.92 -24.56 16.28
CA MET A 433 -24.01 -24.20 17.36
C MET A 433 -23.16 -22.98 17.04
N ARG A 434 -22.65 -22.88 15.80
CA ARG A 434 -21.91 -21.69 15.34
C ARG A 434 -22.77 -20.42 15.40
N LEU A 435 -24.05 -20.49 15.00
CA LEU A 435 -24.97 -19.35 15.11
C LEU A 435 -25.14 -18.90 16.57
N HIS A 436 -25.21 -19.84 17.51
CA HIS A 436 -25.29 -19.55 18.95
C HIS A 436 -23.94 -19.15 19.60
N GLY A 437 -22.86 -18.99 18.81
CA GLY A 437 -21.52 -18.71 19.35
C GLY A 437 -20.91 -19.87 20.15
N GLY A 438 -21.49 -21.06 20.05
CA GLY A 438 -21.02 -22.29 20.69
C GLY A 438 -20.29 -23.21 19.71
N ARG A 439 -20.09 -24.47 20.13
CA ARG A 439 -19.48 -25.51 19.29
C ARG A 439 -20.09 -26.89 19.52
N ALA A 440 -20.05 -27.73 18.50
CA ALA A 440 -20.38 -29.15 18.60
C ALA A 440 -19.09 -29.98 18.69
N GLU A 441 -19.07 -30.96 19.58
CA GLU A 441 -17.94 -31.85 19.83
C GLU A 441 -18.40 -33.31 19.69
N VAL A 442 -17.48 -34.20 19.31
CA VAL A 442 -17.72 -35.64 19.30
C VAL A 442 -16.56 -36.34 20.00
N GLU A 443 -16.91 -37.24 20.91
CA GLU A 443 -15.98 -38.09 21.65
C GLU A 443 -16.44 -39.55 21.51
N GLN A 444 -15.53 -40.50 21.56
CA GLN A 444 -15.84 -41.92 21.55
C GLN A 444 -15.00 -42.60 22.62
N ASP A 445 -15.63 -43.45 23.42
CA ASP A 445 -14.99 -44.25 24.46
C ASP A 445 -15.41 -45.73 24.38
N ALA A 446 -15.13 -46.51 25.43
CA ALA A 446 -15.50 -47.92 25.48
C ALA A 446 -17.02 -48.19 25.63
N ARG A 447 -17.80 -47.16 25.99
CA ARG A 447 -19.26 -47.21 26.20
C ARG A 447 -20.03 -46.74 24.96
N GLY A 448 -19.41 -45.97 24.08
CA GLY A 448 -20.01 -45.61 22.80
C GLY A 448 -19.53 -44.28 22.24
N ILE A 449 -20.41 -43.61 21.51
CA ILE A 449 -20.17 -42.30 20.93
C ILE A 449 -20.97 -41.22 21.68
N HIS A 450 -20.34 -40.07 21.88
CA HIS A 450 -20.87 -38.95 22.64
C HIS A 450 -20.81 -37.68 21.82
N PHE A 451 -21.97 -37.15 21.43
CA PHE A 451 -22.09 -35.85 20.79
C PHE A 451 -22.39 -34.80 21.85
N SER A 452 -21.61 -33.72 21.89
CA SER A 452 -21.80 -32.63 22.86
C SER A 452 -22.04 -31.30 22.18
N LEU A 453 -23.07 -30.57 22.62
CA LEU A 453 -23.35 -29.18 22.28
C LEU A 453 -22.84 -28.30 23.42
N VAL A 454 -21.90 -27.40 23.14
CA VAL A 454 -21.31 -26.51 24.14
C VAL A 454 -21.70 -25.08 23.82
N PHE A 455 -22.59 -24.51 24.64
CA PHE A 455 -22.98 -23.11 24.56
C PHE A 455 -21.93 -22.21 25.22
N PRO A 456 -21.79 -20.95 24.77
CA PRO A 456 -20.95 -19.98 25.46
C PRO A 456 -21.49 -19.76 26.88
N THR A 457 -20.62 -19.85 27.88
CA THR A 457 -20.98 -19.54 29.26
C THR A 457 -21.31 -18.05 29.34
N PRO A 458 -22.43 -17.62 29.97
CA PRO A 458 -22.66 -16.21 30.20
C PRO A 458 -21.47 -15.64 30.96
N ALA A 459 -20.84 -14.60 30.42
CA ALA A 459 -19.80 -13.88 31.14
C ALA A 459 -20.41 -13.40 32.46
N ALA A 460 -19.77 -13.78 33.57
CA ALA A 460 -20.18 -13.43 34.93
C ALA A 460 -20.18 -11.91 35.17
#